data_AF-A0AAX4KED9-F1
#
_entry.id   AF-A0AAX4KED9-F1
#
_cell.length_a   1.000
_cell.length_b   1.000
_cell.length_c   1.000
_cell.angle_alpha   90.00
_cell.angle_beta   90.00
_cell.angle_gamma   90.00
#
_symmetry.space_group_name_H-M   'P 1'
#
loop_
_entity.id
_entity.type
_entity.pdbx_description
1 polymer ?
#
loop_
_entity_poly.entity_id
_entity_poly.type
_entity_poly.pdbx_seq_one_letter_code
_entity_poly.pdbx_strand_id
1 'polypeptide(L)'
;MSSTNSDSPLLPLDIRLRTLEAQLFGVPPSIVDQPSFTRGKAKGESSKSAIRQIQEAEEIFERLSSESEGIKRLLDGYDQYLPLLNPPTTTTLTNDQEQDSIESNKNERITESNLLPDAIKLTMVLEAYGDIRGAERDLREIDLLKNKDVQGSGNLEELLPLKPNLVSSLKQTQNTSRELSKLKKELNTLLGRYNEFTSTTSDLFIDLHHQLQYLEDRVYKFERKKIKEIQERY
;
A
#
# COMPACT_ATOMS: atom_id res chain seq x y z
N MET A 1 -32.37 -23.87 -45.35
CA MET A 1 -32.33 -24.02 -43.89
C MET A 1 -32.53 -25.49 -43.57
N SER A 2 -31.46 -26.19 -43.18
CA SER A 2 -31.54 -27.55 -42.64
C SER A 2 -30.52 -27.65 -41.50
N SER A 3 -31.03 -27.69 -40.30
CA SER A 3 -30.26 -27.81 -39.06
C SER A 3 -29.84 -29.27 -38.83
N THR A 4 -28.68 -29.43 -38.18
CA THR A 4 -28.29 -30.52 -37.26
C THR A 4 -28.21 -31.95 -37.79
N ASN A 5 -27.09 -32.31 -38.41
CA ASN A 5 -26.39 -33.56 -38.04
C ASN A 5 -25.26 -33.14 -37.10
N SER A 6 -25.55 -32.88 -35.82
CA SER A 6 -25.24 -33.83 -34.74
C SER A 6 -23.92 -34.55 -34.99
N ASP A 7 -22.92 -34.12 -34.25
CA ASP A 7 -21.62 -34.76 -34.03
C ASP A 7 -21.75 -36.28 -34.10
N SER A 8 -21.40 -36.86 -35.24
CA SER A 8 -21.24 -38.29 -35.32
C SER A 8 -20.08 -38.63 -34.38
N PRO A 9 -20.27 -39.42 -33.31
CA PRO A 9 -19.20 -39.75 -32.36
C PRO A 9 -18.00 -40.44 -33.05
N LEU A 10 -18.22 -40.91 -34.28
CA LEU A 10 -17.23 -41.46 -35.17
C LEU A 10 -16.19 -40.43 -35.64
N LEU A 11 -16.56 -39.16 -35.85
CA LEU A 11 -15.62 -38.15 -36.34
C LEU A 11 -14.57 -37.76 -35.27
N PRO A 12 -14.94 -37.45 -34.01
CA PRO A 12 -13.95 -37.26 -32.95
C PRO A 12 -13.08 -38.50 -32.69
N LEU A 13 -13.66 -39.70 -32.79
CA LEU A 13 -12.92 -40.95 -32.65
C LEU A 13 -11.93 -41.16 -33.79
N ASP A 14 -12.30 -40.88 -35.03
CA ASP A 14 -11.42 -41.00 -36.21
C ASP A 14 -10.28 -39.97 -36.15
N ILE A 15 -10.56 -38.72 -35.73
CA ILE A 15 -9.51 -37.72 -35.47
C ILE A 15 -8.59 -38.18 -34.33
N ARG A 16 -9.13 -38.76 -33.26
CA ARG A 16 -8.33 -39.29 -32.15
C ARG A 16 -7.50 -40.50 -32.57
N LEU A 17 -8.06 -41.39 -33.39
CA LEU A 17 -7.37 -42.56 -33.92
C LEU A 17 -6.26 -42.12 -34.87
N ARG A 18 -6.54 -41.19 -35.79
CA ARG A 18 -5.56 -40.61 -36.70
C ARG A 18 -4.45 -39.84 -35.98
N THR A 19 -4.75 -39.16 -34.87
CA THR A 19 -3.73 -38.50 -34.04
C THR A 19 -2.88 -39.52 -33.27
N LEU A 20 -3.47 -40.61 -32.78
CA LEU A 20 -2.72 -41.72 -32.19
C LEU A 20 -1.85 -42.44 -33.22
N GLU A 21 -2.35 -42.68 -34.43
CA GLU A 21 -1.56 -43.23 -35.55
C GLU A 21 -0.44 -42.29 -35.96
N ALA A 22 -0.71 -40.98 -36.05
CA ALA A 22 0.30 -39.96 -36.31
C ALA A 22 1.37 -39.90 -35.23
N GLN A 23 0.99 -40.10 -33.96
CA GLN A 23 1.92 -40.15 -32.84
C GLN A 23 2.72 -41.45 -32.84
N LEU A 24 2.09 -42.58 -33.17
CA LEU A 24 2.71 -43.90 -33.19
C LEU A 24 3.65 -44.08 -34.39
N PHE A 25 3.17 -43.84 -35.61
CA PHE A 25 3.93 -44.07 -36.85
C PHE A 25 4.66 -42.83 -37.36
N GLY A 26 4.37 -41.65 -36.82
CA GLY A 26 4.89 -40.38 -37.33
C GLY A 26 4.10 -39.89 -38.53
N VAL A 27 3.96 -38.57 -38.68
CA VAL A 27 3.30 -37.98 -39.86
C VAL A 27 4.30 -37.94 -41.02
N PRO A 28 3.98 -38.44 -42.23
CA PRO A 28 4.84 -38.28 -43.38
C PRO A 28 5.03 -36.77 -43.68
N PRO A 29 6.25 -36.33 -44.02
CA PRO A 29 6.58 -34.91 -44.15
C PRO A 29 5.75 -34.14 -45.21
N SER A 30 5.01 -34.84 -46.08
CA SER A 30 4.19 -34.20 -47.12
C SER A 30 2.95 -33.46 -46.59
N ILE A 31 2.57 -33.61 -45.32
CA ILE A 31 1.44 -32.88 -44.69
C ILE A 31 1.94 -31.66 -43.88
N VAL A 32 3.22 -31.59 -43.54
CA VAL A 32 3.78 -30.54 -42.68
C VAL A 32 4.21 -29.29 -43.48
N ASP A 33 4.33 -29.40 -44.81
CA ASP A 33 4.77 -28.30 -45.69
C ASP A 33 3.64 -27.37 -46.20
N GLN A 34 2.47 -27.33 -45.54
CA GLN A 34 1.48 -26.27 -45.79
C GLN A 34 1.75 -25.06 -44.86
N PRO A 35 2.21 -23.91 -45.38
CA PRO A 35 2.59 -22.76 -44.57
C PRO A 35 1.35 -21.90 -44.32
N SER A 36 0.59 -22.21 -43.28
CA SER A 36 -0.29 -21.22 -42.66
C SER A 36 -0.28 -21.42 -41.16
N PHE A 37 -0.01 -20.31 -40.43
CA PHE A 37 0.15 -20.19 -38.97
C PHE A 37 1.56 -20.42 -38.40
N THR A 38 2.50 -19.57 -38.81
CA THR A 38 3.70 -19.28 -38.01
C THR A 38 3.42 -18.17 -36.99
N ARG A 39 3.24 -18.55 -35.72
CA ARG A 39 3.58 -17.66 -34.59
C ARG A 39 3.95 -18.49 -33.37
N GLY A 40 5.24 -18.73 -33.21
CA GLY A 40 5.81 -19.35 -32.01
C GLY A 40 7.09 -20.08 -32.34
N LYS A 41 8.22 -19.62 -31.78
CA LYS A 41 9.52 -20.27 -31.89
C LYS A 41 9.41 -21.72 -31.40
N ALA A 42 9.47 -22.68 -32.31
CA ALA A 42 9.88 -24.05 -31.99
C ALA A 42 10.95 -24.44 -32.99
N LYS A 43 12.17 -24.57 -32.47
CA LYS A 43 13.36 -25.11 -33.12
C LYS A 43 12.97 -26.48 -33.69
N GLY A 44 13.31 -26.72 -34.95
CA GLY A 44 12.93 -27.93 -35.68
C GLY A 44 13.36 -29.20 -34.97
N GLU A 45 12.38 -29.91 -34.42
CA GLU A 45 12.37 -31.36 -34.29
C GLU A 45 11.05 -31.78 -34.93
N SER A 46 11.13 -32.42 -36.11
CA SER A 46 9.99 -33.17 -36.61
C SER A 46 9.52 -34.08 -35.48
N SER A 47 8.21 -34.15 -35.23
CA SER A 47 7.64 -35.03 -34.22
C SER A 47 8.11 -36.45 -34.47
N LYS A 48 9.22 -36.85 -33.81
CA LYS A 48 9.77 -38.19 -33.92
C LYS A 48 8.65 -39.13 -33.51
N SER A 49 8.33 -40.11 -34.35
CA SER A 49 7.37 -41.17 -34.04
C SER A 49 7.66 -41.71 -32.63
N ALA A 50 6.60 -41.97 -31.85
CA ALA A 50 6.72 -42.50 -30.50
C ALA A 50 7.59 -43.77 -30.49
N ILE A 51 7.53 -44.58 -31.54
CA ILE A 51 8.38 -45.78 -31.69
C ILE A 51 9.87 -45.39 -31.73
N ARG A 52 10.22 -44.35 -32.50
CA ARG A 52 11.60 -43.87 -32.58
C ARG A 52 12.07 -43.25 -31.27
N GLN A 53 11.19 -42.52 -30.57
CA GLN A 53 11.50 -41.97 -29.25
C GLN A 53 11.68 -43.07 -28.21
N ILE A 54 10.84 -44.11 -28.24
CA ILE A 54 10.94 -45.27 -27.36
C ILE A 54 12.25 -46.01 -27.64
N GLN A 55 12.63 -46.22 -28.90
CA GLN A 55 13.89 -46.88 -29.24
C GLN A 55 15.12 -46.07 -28.83
N GLU A 56 15.09 -44.74 -28.99
CA GLU A 56 16.15 -43.84 -28.54
C GLU A 56 16.23 -43.79 -27.01
N ALA A 57 15.07 -43.76 -26.33
CA ALA A 57 14.99 -43.84 -24.88
C ALA A 57 15.47 -45.20 -24.35
N GLU A 58 15.15 -46.30 -25.04
CA GLU A 58 15.60 -47.65 -24.72
C GLU A 58 17.13 -47.75 -24.85
N GLU A 59 17.72 -47.25 -25.94
CA GLU A 59 19.18 -47.23 -26.11
C GLU A 59 19.88 -46.38 -25.03
N ILE A 60 19.34 -45.21 -24.71
CA ILE A 60 19.85 -44.34 -23.64
C ILE A 60 19.69 -45.03 -22.28
N PHE A 61 18.57 -45.72 -22.05
CA PHE A 61 18.27 -46.38 -20.80
C PHE A 61 19.09 -47.66 -20.61
N GLU A 62 19.33 -48.45 -21.66
CA GLU A 62 20.27 -49.58 -21.62
C GLU A 62 21.68 -49.11 -21.29
N ARG A 63 22.11 -47.99 -21.87
CA ARG A 63 23.39 -47.35 -21.52
C ARG A 63 23.42 -46.92 -20.06
N LEU A 64 22.39 -46.25 -19.55
CA LEU A 64 22.31 -45.77 -18.16
C LEU A 64 22.12 -46.90 -17.14
N SER A 65 21.44 -47.98 -17.53
CA SER A 65 21.25 -49.21 -16.77
C SER A 65 22.57 -49.94 -16.56
N SER A 66 23.45 -49.93 -17.57
CA SER A 66 24.80 -50.48 -17.44
C SER A 66 25.69 -49.66 -16.50
N GLU A 67 25.41 -48.37 -16.35
CA GLU A 67 26.18 -47.43 -15.52
C GLU A 67 25.66 -47.34 -14.08
N SER A 68 24.38 -47.65 -13.84
CA SER A 68 23.75 -47.51 -12.52
C SER A 68 22.76 -48.63 -12.16
N GLU A 69 23.08 -49.37 -11.10
CA GLU A 69 22.24 -50.44 -10.55
C GLU A 69 20.91 -49.91 -9.98
N GLY A 70 20.88 -48.65 -9.52
CA GLY A 70 19.67 -48.01 -9.00
C GLY A 70 18.57 -47.84 -10.05
N ILE A 71 18.94 -47.56 -11.30
CA ILE A 71 18.00 -47.42 -12.41
C ILE A 71 17.46 -48.78 -12.84
N LYS A 72 18.31 -49.82 -12.81
CA LYS A 72 17.90 -51.20 -13.04
C LYS A 72 16.86 -51.66 -12.01
N ARG A 73 17.10 -51.38 -10.72
CA ARG A 73 16.15 -51.67 -9.63
C ARG A 73 14.85 -50.87 -9.73
N LEU A 74 14.90 -49.64 -10.25
CA LEU A 74 13.72 -48.83 -10.51
C LEU A 74 12.88 -49.42 -11.64
N LEU A 75 13.51 -49.92 -12.71
CA LEU A 75 12.80 -50.56 -13.83
C LEU A 75 12.18 -51.90 -13.41
N ASP A 76 12.95 -52.74 -12.71
CA ASP A 76 12.47 -54.02 -12.17
C ASP A 76 11.29 -53.83 -11.20
N GLY A 77 11.23 -52.68 -10.52
CA GLY A 77 10.16 -52.29 -9.60
C GLY A 77 9.22 -51.22 -10.15
N TYR A 78 9.19 -50.97 -11.46
CA TYR A 78 8.48 -49.80 -12.01
C TYR A 78 7.01 -49.75 -11.58
N ASP A 79 6.31 -50.89 -11.65
CA ASP A 79 4.91 -51.00 -11.22
C ASP A 79 4.73 -50.73 -9.72
N GLN A 80 5.73 -51.03 -8.89
CA GLN A 80 5.73 -50.77 -7.46
C GLN A 80 5.96 -49.28 -7.15
N TYR A 81 6.77 -48.59 -7.96
CA TYR A 81 7.07 -47.17 -7.80
C TYR A 81 6.10 -46.26 -8.57
N LEU A 82 5.26 -46.80 -9.47
CA LEU A 82 4.27 -46.06 -10.25
C LEU A 82 3.39 -45.13 -9.38
N PRO A 83 2.85 -45.56 -8.21
CA PRO A 83 2.06 -44.67 -7.35
C PRO A 83 2.86 -43.53 -6.73
N LEU A 84 4.18 -43.70 -6.56
CA LEU A 84 5.08 -42.67 -6.01
C LEU A 84 5.57 -41.70 -7.08
N LEU A 85 5.65 -42.16 -8.34
CA LEU A 85 6.02 -41.36 -9.51
C LEU A 85 4.86 -40.49 -10.02
N ASN A 86 3.63 -40.90 -9.70
CA ASN A 86 2.41 -40.12 -9.90
C ASN A 86 1.87 -39.62 -8.55
N PRO A 87 2.59 -38.77 -7.81
CA PRO A 87 1.97 -38.12 -6.66
C PRO A 87 0.75 -37.34 -7.19
N PRO A 88 -0.37 -37.29 -6.46
CA PRO A 88 -1.50 -36.41 -6.80
C PRO A 88 -1.08 -34.95 -6.56
N THR A 89 -0.13 -34.47 -7.36
CA THR A 89 0.37 -33.11 -7.31
C THR A 89 -0.63 -32.21 -8.01
N THR A 90 -1.36 -31.46 -7.20
CA THR A 90 -1.60 -30.01 -7.40
C THR A 90 -2.43 -29.54 -8.60
N THR A 91 -2.89 -30.39 -9.51
CA THR A 91 -3.76 -29.96 -10.63
C THR A 91 -5.25 -29.94 -10.28
N THR A 92 -5.66 -30.48 -9.13
CA THR A 92 -7.06 -30.43 -8.64
C THR A 92 -7.32 -29.31 -7.64
N LEU A 93 -6.33 -28.45 -7.36
CA LEU A 93 -6.49 -27.32 -6.44
C LEU A 93 -7.15 -26.08 -7.07
N THR A 94 -7.67 -26.17 -8.30
CA THR A 94 -8.37 -25.04 -8.95
C THR A 94 -9.76 -25.32 -9.49
N ASN A 95 -10.32 -26.52 -9.30
CA ASN A 95 -11.70 -26.78 -9.74
C ASN A 95 -12.54 -27.22 -8.55
N ASP A 96 -12.83 -26.26 -7.68
CA ASP A 96 -14.11 -26.26 -7.01
C ASP A 96 -15.20 -26.05 -8.07
N GLN A 97 -16.28 -26.83 -7.93
CA GLN A 97 -17.54 -26.80 -8.67
C GLN A 97 -17.61 -27.77 -9.89
N GLU A 98 -18.54 -28.71 -9.76
CA GLU A 98 -19.21 -29.49 -10.80
C GLU A 98 -18.48 -30.74 -11.34
N GLN A 99 -18.77 -31.90 -10.74
CA GLN A 99 -19.58 -32.96 -11.40
C GLN A 99 -19.67 -34.22 -10.52
N ASP A 100 -20.82 -34.38 -9.88
CA ASP A 100 -21.33 -35.66 -9.43
C ASP A 100 -21.73 -36.50 -10.66
N SER A 101 -20.98 -37.55 -10.95
CA SER A 101 -21.50 -38.86 -11.40
C SER A 101 -20.36 -39.76 -11.85
N ILE A 102 -20.19 -40.88 -11.14
CA ILE A 102 -19.89 -42.25 -11.61
C ILE A 102 -19.16 -42.97 -10.47
N GLU A 103 -19.92 -43.84 -9.79
CA GLU A 103 -19.42 -44.82 -8.83
C GLU A 103 -18.51 -45.83 -9.52
N SER A 104 -17.34 -46.09 -8.93
CA SER A 104 -16.73 -47.42 -8.73
C SER A 104 -15.21 -47.30 -8.62
N ASN A 105 -14.72 -46.84 -7.47
CA ASN A 105 -13.50 -47.32 -6.85
C ASN A 105 -13.47 -46.78 -5.42
N LYS A 106 -13.50 -47.68 -4.43
CA LYS A 106 -13.25 -47.37 -3.01
C LYS A 106 -11.78 -47.02 -2.81
N ASN A 107 -11.34 -45.92 -3.42
CA ASN A 107 -10.25 -45.16 -2.86
C ASN A 107 -10.93 -44.07 -2.06
N GLU A 108 -10.86 -44.17 -0.74
CA GLU A 108 -11.26 -43.09 0.16
C GLU A 108 -10.70 -41.80 -0.43
N ARG A 109 -11.61 -40.93 -0.89
CA ARG A 109 -11.25 -39.59 -1.36
C ARG A 109 -10.50 -38.99 -0.18
N ILE A 110 -9.18 -38.87 -0.29
CA ILE A 110 -8.34 -38.39 0.80
C ILE A 110 -8.81 -36.95 1.03
N THR A 111 -9.69 -36.77 2.00
CA THR A 111 -10.10 -35.45 2.46
C THR A 111 -8.87 -34.84 3.13
N GLU A 112 -8.71 -33.53 3.10
CA GLU A 112 -7.58 -32.83 3.73
C GLU A 112 -7.41 -33.23 5.21
N SER A 113 -8.51 -33.64 5.84
CA SER A 113 -8.55 -34.20 7.19
C SER A 113 -7.84 -35.56 7.36
N ASN A 114 -7.67 -36.36 6.30
CA ASN A 114 -7.02 -37.67 6.34
C ASN A 114 -5.55 -37.62 5.89
N LEU A 115 -5.06 -36.47 5.43
CA LEU A 115 -3.69 -36.31 4.92
C LEU A 115 -2.64 -36.35 6.05
N LEU A 116 -3.03 -35.94 7.26
CA LEU A 116 -2.17 -35.90 8.44
C LEU A 116 -2.83 -36.66 9.59
N PRO A 117 -2.08 -37.55 10.29
CA PRO A 117 -2.53 -38.17 11.53
C PRO A 117 -3.03 -37.14 12.55
N ASP A 118 -4.09 -37.47 13.29
CA ASP A 118 -4.72 -36.59 14.30
C ASP A 118 -3.73 -36.07 15.35
N ALA A 119 -2.75 -36.90 15.73
CA ALA A 119 -1.67 -36.50 16.64
C ALA A 119 -0.84 -35.34 16.08
N ILE A 120 -0.52 -35.35 14.78
CA ILE A 120 0.29 -34.32 14.12
C ILE A 120 -0.52 -33.03 13.96
N LYS A 121 -1.82 -33.14 13.67
CA LYS A 121 -2.72 -31.98 13.63
C LYS A 121 -2.83 -31.30 14.99
N LEU A 122 -2.96 -32.07 16.06
CA LEU A 122 -3.02 -31.53 17.42
C LEU A 122 -1.71 -30.84 17.80
N THR A 123 -0.55 -31.43 17.50
CA THR A 123 0.74 -30.77 17.77
C THR A 123 0.90 -29.49 16.95
N MET A 124 0.48 -29.49 15.69
CA MET A 124 0.52 -28.30 14.84
C MET A 124 -0.38 -27.18 15.37
N VAL A 125 -1.59 -27.51 15.85
CA VAL A 125 -2.50 -26.53 16.46
C VAL A 125 -1.95 -26.00 17.78
N LEU A 126 -1.30 -26.84 18.59
CA LEU A 126 -0.67 -26.42 19.85
C LEU A 126 0.55 -25.52 19.62
N GLU A 127 1.36 -25.83 18.60
CA GLU A 127 2.48 -25.00 18.17
C GLU A 127 2.00 -23.65 17.64
N ALA A 128 0.96 -23.65 16.80
CA ALA A 128 0.36 -22.44 16.22
C ALA A 128 -0.59 -21.69 17.17
N TYR A 129 -0.83 -22.18 18.39
CA TYR A 129 -1.81 -21.60 19.31
C TYR A 129 -1.51 -20.12 19.62
N GLY A 130 -0.23 -19.78 19.80
CA GLY A 130 0.20 -18.40 20.04
C GLY A 130 -0.16 -17.47 18.88
N ASP A 131 0.07 -17.92 17.66
CA ASP A 131 -0.19 -17.17 16.43
C ASP A 131 -1.70 -17.02 16.18
N ILE A 132 -2.48 -18.08 16.40
CA ILE A 132 -3.95 -18.04 16.29
C ILE A 132 -4.53 -17.03 17.29
N ARG A 133 -4.01 -17.00 18.52
CA ARG A 133 -4.46 -16.04 19.54
C ARG A 133 -4.03 -14.61 19.22
N GLY A 134 -2.85 -14.44 18.62
CA GLY A 134 -2.41 -13.16 18.06
C GLY A 134 -3.35 -12.67 16.97
N ALA A 135 -3.63 -13.53 15.99
CA ALA A 135 -4.56 -13.24 14.89
C ALA A 135 -5.98 -12.94 15.38
N GLU A 136 -6.49 -13.67 16.39
CA GLU A 136 -7.80 -13.37 17.00
C GLU A 136 -7.84 -11.95 17.58
N ARG A 137 -6.80 -11.56 18.31
CA ARG A 137 -6.68 -10.21 18.88
C ARG A 137 -6.65 -9.15 17.78
N ASP A 138 -5.87 -9.38 16.73
CA ASP A 138 -5.72 -8.44 15.62
C ASP A 138 -7.03 -8.32 14.82
N LEU A 139 -7.72 -9.43 14.56
CA LEU A 139 -9.03 -9.43 13.92
C LEU A 139 -10.08 -8.69 14.76
N ARG A 140 -10.03 -8.85 16.09
CA ARG A 140 -10.90 -8.09 16.99
C ARG A 140 -10.58 -6.60 17.00
N GLU A 141 -9.31 -6.23 16.90
CA GLU A 141 -8.90 -4.83 16.75
C GLU A 141 -9.38 -4.25 15.41
N ILE A 142 -9.22 -4.99 14.32
CA ILE A 142 -9.74 -4.61 13.00
C ILE A 142 -11.26 -4.43 13.04
N ASP A 143 -11.99 -5.32 13.71
CA ASP A 143 -13.44 -5.22 13.84
C ASP A 143 -13.85 -4.01 14.69
N LEU A 144 -13.13 -3.71 15.78
CA LEU A 144 -13.33 -2.48 16.54
C LEU A 144 -13.05 -1.21 15.72
N LEU A 145 -12.01 -1.23 14.88
CA LEU A 145 -11.67 -0.12 13.98
C LEU A 145 -12.69 0.03 12.85
N LYS A 146 -13.25 -1.08 12.37
CA LYS A 146 -14.35 -1.12 11.42
C LYS A 146 -15.62 -0.53 12.01
N ASN A 147 -15.99 -0.93 13.22
CA ASN A 147 -17.16 -0.40 13.93
C ASN A 147 -17.03 1.09 14.28
N LYS A 148 -15.80 1.60 14.36
CA LYS A 148 -15.49 3.03 14.51
C LYS A 148 -15.44 3.79 13.18
N ASP A 149 -15.77 3.14 12.07
CA ASP A 149 -15.78 3.71 10.72
C ASP A 149 -14.43 4.33 10.31
N VAL A 150 -13.33 3.77 10.82
CA VAL A 150 -11.96 4.20 10.49
C VAL A 150 -11.45 3.53 9.20
N GLN A 151 -12.29 2.73 8.54
CA GLN A 151 -11.95 2.08 7.27
C GLN A 151 -11.91 3.10 6.14
N GLY A 152 -10.73 3.27 5.54
CA GLY A 152 -10.54 4.20 4.42
C GLY A 152 -10.43 5.65 4.89
N SER A 153 -9.27 6.04 5.42
CA SER A 153 -8.90 7.43 5.70
C SER A 153 -9.86 8.28 6.56
N GLY A 154 -10.95 7.72 7.09
CA GLY A 154 -12.02 8.45 7.78
C GLY A 154 -12.57 9.60 6.92
N ASN A 155 -12.82 10.75 7.55
CA ASN A 155 -13.32 11.96 6.91
C ASN A 155 -12.24 12.73 6.10
N LEU A 156 -11.12 12.10 5.71
CA LEU A 156 -10.07 12.81 4.97
C LEU A 156 -10.58 13.33 3.62
N GLU A 157 -11.47 12.59 2.97
CA GLU A 157 -12.10 13.02 1.71
C GLU A 157 -12.92 14.30 1.91
N GLU A 158 -13.58 14.45 3.06
CA GLU A 158 -14.29 15.68 3.45
C GLU A 158 -13.34 16.84 3.83
N LEU A 159 -12.12 16.52 4.28
CA LEU A 159 -11.11 17.52 4.69
C LEU A 159 -10.27 18.05 3.52
N LEU A 160 -10.10 17.29 2.44
CA LEU A 160 -9.41 17.73 1.22
C LEU A 160 -9.96 19.04 0.64
N PRO A 161 -11.28 19.24 0.47
CA PRO A 161 -11.82 20.50 -0.03
C PRO A 161 -11.68 21.66 0.97
N LEU A 162 -11.49 21.38 2.26
CA LEU A 162 -11.35 22.43 3.29
C LEU A 162 -9.92 23.01 3.36
N LYS A 163 -8.91 22.27 2.89
CA LYS A 163 -7.52 22.68 2.83
C LYS A 163 -7.29 24.08 2.21
N PRO A 164 -7.84 24.43 1.03
CA PRO A 164 -7.65 25.76 0.46
C PRO A 164 -8.25 26.88 1.33
N ASN A 165 -9.36 26.63 2.03
CA ASN A 165 -9.98 27.59 2.94
C ASN A 165 -9.10 27.80 4.19
N LEU A 166 -8.50 26.74 4.71
CA LEU A 166 -7.55 26.86 5.82
C LEU A 166 -6.31 27.68 5.41
N VAL A 167 -5.81 27.48 4.19
CA VAL A 167 -4.69 28.26 3.65
C VAL A 167 -5.05 29.73 3.44
N SER A 168 -6.26 30.03 2.95
CA SER A 168 -6.71 31.42 2.80
C SER A 168 -6.91 32.11 4.14
N SER A 169 -7.53 31.44 5.12
CA SER A 169 -7.70 31.94 6.48
C SER A 169 -6.37 32.19 7.19
N LEU A 170 -5.41 31.28 7.00
CA LEU A 170 -4.06 31.44 7.56
C LEU A 170 -3.33 32.64 6.94
N LYS A 171 -3.44 32.84 5.62
CA LYS A 171 -2.90 34.04 4.95
C LYS A 171 -3.57 35.32 5.44
N GLN A 172 -4.89 35.32 5.63
CA GLN A 172 -5.62 36.47 6.16
C GLN A 172 -5.18 36.81 7.60
N THR A 173 -5.01 35.79 8.44
CA THR A 173 -4.49 35.96 9.81
C THR A 173 -3.07 36.52 9.81
N GLN A 174 -2.23 36.06 8.89
CA GLN A 174 -0.87 36.59 8.76
C GLN A 174 -0.85 38.06 8.30
N ASN A 175 -1.73 38.43 7.37
CA ASN A 175 -1.83 39.80 6.89
C ASN A 175 -2.36 40.76 7.97
N THR A 176 -3.42 40.36 8.66
CA THR A 176 -3.98 41.14 9.78
C THR A 176 -2.97 41.30 10.92
N SER A 177 -2.20 40.25 11.25
CA SER A 177 -1.11 40.35 12.23
C SER A 177 -0.03 41.36 11.81
N ARG A 178 0.34 41.39 10.53
CA ARG A 178 1.28 42.39 9.98
C ARG A 178 0.72 43.80 10.08
N GLU A 179 -0.55 44.00 9.74
CA GLU A 179 -1.22 45.31 9.85
C GLU A 179 -1.29 45.79 11.30
N LEU A 180 -1.68 44.91 12.23
CA LEU A 180 -1.67 45.21 13.67
C LEU A 180 -0.27 45.57 14.18
N SER A 181 0.77 44.90 13.67
CA SER A 181 2.15 45.23 14.06
C SER A 181 2.57 46.62 13.56
N LYS A 182 2.11 47.05 12.38
CA LYS A 182 2.37 48.40 11.84
C LYS A 182 1.62 49.44 12.67
N LEU A 183 0.33 49.22 12.91
CA LEU A 183 -0.49 50.13 13.72
C LEU A 183 0.06 50.26 15.14
N LYS A 184 0.54 49.16 15.75
CA LYS A 184 1.20 49.21 17.05
C LYS A 184 2.48 50.06 17.04
N LYS A 185 3.28 49.97 15.97
CA LYS A 185 4.47 50.82 15.82
C LYS A 185 4.09 52.29 15.69
N GLU A 186 3.07 52.60 14.89
CA GLU A 186 2.56 53.96 14.72
C GLU A 186 1.98 54.54 16.01
N LEU A 187 1.24 53.73 16.77
CA LEU A 187 0.75 54.10 18.09
C LEU A 187 1.92 54.38 19.04
N ASN A 188 2.92 53.49 19.10
CA ASN A 188 4.07 53.68 19.96
C ASN A 188 4.87 54.95 19.62
N THR A 189 5.04 55.27 18.33
CA THR A 189 5.70 56.52 17.93
C THR A 189 4.86 57.75 18.28
N LEU A 190 3.54 57.68 18.10
CA LEU A 190 2.62 58.75 18.51
C LEU A 190 2.65 58.97 20.03
N LEU A 191 2.61 57.88 20.81
CA LEU A 191 2.70 57.92 22.26
C LEU A 191 4.06 58.48 22.72
N GLY A 192 5.14 58.11 22.03
CA GLY A 192 6.47 58.68 22.27
C GLY A 192 6.50 60.19 22.06
N ARG A 193 5.95 60.68 20.94
CA ARG A 193 5.83 62.12 20.65
C ARG A 193 4.95 62.85 21.66
N TYR A 194 3.84 62.24 22.07
CA TYR A 194 2.95 62.82 23.08
C TYR A 194 3.65 62.92 24.44
N ASN A 195 4.42 61.90 24.83
CA ASN A 195 5.19 61.92 26.06
C ASN A 195 6.29 63.00 26.02
N GLU A 196 7.01 63.12 24.90
CA GLU A 196 8.01 64.17 24.69
C GLU A 196 7.39 65.58 24.73
N PHE A 197 6.24 65.77 24.06
CA PHE A 197 5.48 67.01 24.11
C PHE A 197 5.04 67.35 25.53
N THR A 198 4.55 66.37 26.29
CA THR A 198 4.11 66.56 27.68
C THR A 198 5.29 66.90 28.59
N SER A 199 6.44 66.22 28.43
CA SER A 199 7.67 66.53 29.16
C SER A 199 8.13 67.95 28.87
N THR A 200 8.19 68.33 27.60
CA THR A 200 8.63 69.68 27.18
C THR A 200 7.68 70.76 27.70
N THR A 201 6.37 70.50 27.68
CA THR A 201 5.36 71.43 28.22
C THR A 201 5.49 71.55 29.74
N SER A 202 5.76 70.44 30.43
CA SER A 202 6.02 70.44 31.87
C SER A 202 7.28 71.25 32.21
N ASP A 203 8.37 71.06 31.46
CA ASP A 203 9.62 71.79 31.65
C ASP A 203 9.42 73.29 31.41
N LEU A 204 8.66 73.66 30.37
CA LEU A 204 8.28 75.06 30.10
C LEU A 204 7.48 75.66 31.25
N PHE A 205 6.55 74.90 31.83
CA PHE A 205 5.76 75.36 32.97
C PHE A 205 6.62 75.57 34.22
N ILE A 206 7.60 74.68 34.44
CA ILE A 206 8.59 74.82 35.53
C ILE A 206 9.45 76.08 35.31
N ASP A 207 9.95 76.33 34.11
CA ASP A 207 10.71 77.55 33.80
C ASP A 207 9.87 78.81 33.99
N LEU A 208 8.63 78.82 33.48
CA LEU A 208 7.70 79.93 33.68
C LEU A 208 7.45 80.18 35.17
N HIS A 209 7.31 79.12 35.97
CA HIS A 209 7.14 79.24 37.41
C HIS A 209 8.36 79.88 38.09
N HIS A 210 9.58 79.45 37.73
CA HIS A 210 10.80 80.07 38.26
C HIS A 210 10.96 81.53 37.85
N GLN A 211 10.64 81.88 36.60
CA GLN A 211 10.66 83.26 36.13
C GLN A 211 9.64 84.14 36.86
N LEU A 212 8.43 83.62 37.09
CA LEU A 212 7.40 84.30 37.85
C LEU A 212 7.83 84.53 39.30
N GLN A 213 8.41 83.51 39.95
CA GLN A 213 8.95 83.61 41.31
C GLN A 213 10.09 84.65 41.39
N TYR A 214 10.99 84.68 40.41
CA TYR A 214 12.05 85.68 40.35
C TYR A 214 11.50 87.11 40.21
N LEU A 215 10.46 87.30 39.39
CA LEU A 215 9.79 88.60 39.25
C LEU A 215 9.07 88.99 40.55
N GLU A 216 8.38 88.05 41.20
CA GLU A 216 7.71 88.26 42.49
C GLU A 216 8.71 88.69 43.57
N ASP A 217 9.83 87.96 43.71
CA ASP A 217 10.91 88.31 44.63
C ASP A 217 11.48 89.72 44.36
N ARG A 218 11.59 90.08 43.09
CA ARG A 218 12.10 91.40 42.69
C ARG A 218 11.11 92.51 43.02
N VAL A 219 9.81 92.31 42.75
CA VAL A 219 8.73 93.23 43.15
C VAL A 219 8.72 93.37 44.66
N TYR A 220 8.77 92.27 45.39
CA TYR A 220 8.81 92.27 46.85
C TYR A 220 9.99 93.06 47.42
N LYS A 221 11.18 92.92 46.84
CA LYS A 221 12.36 93.72 47.20
C LYS A 221 12.17 95.21 46.91
N PHE A 222 11.56 95.57 45.78
CA PHE A 222 11.27 96.97 45.45
C PHE A 222 10.21 97.58 46.37
N GLU A 223 9.15 96.86 46.69
CA GLU A 223 8.13 97.29 47.65
C GLU A 223 8.74 97.52 49.03
N ARG A 224 9.56 96.58 49.52
CA ARG A 224 10.29 96.76 50.80
C ARG A 224 11.20 97.99 50.79
N LYS A 225 11.94 98.23 49.70
CA LYS A 225 12.79 99.43 49.57
C LYS A 225 11.95 100.70 49.59
N LYS A 226 10.84 100.73 48.86
CA LYS A 226 9.92 101.86 48.81
C LYS A 226 9.31 102.14 50.19
N ILE A 227 8.89 101.10 50.91
CA ILE A 227 8.36 101.24 52.28
C ILE A 227 9.42 101.83 53.21
N LYS A 228 10.67 101.36 53.15
CA LYS A 228 11.77 101.91 53.95
C LYS A 228 12.05 103.37 53.62
N GLU A 229 12.09 103.75 52.34
CA GLU A 229 12.29 105.15 51.95
C GLU A 229 11.16 106.06 52.45
N ILE A 230 9.91 105.58 52.41
CA ILE A 230 8.77 106.31 52.97
C ILE A 230 8.93 106.45 54.50
N GLN A 231 9.35 105.39 55.20
CA GLN A 231 9.60 105.43 56.64
C GLN A 231 10.77 106.33 57.03
N GLU A 232 11.79 106.50 56.18
CA GLU A 232 12.91 107.42 56.43
C GLU A 232 12.55 108.89 56.16
N ARG A 233 11.51 109.15 55.35
CA ARG A 233 11.05 110.51 55.01
C ARG A 233 10.06 111.12 56.00
N TYR A 234 9.45 110.31 56.87
CA TYR A 234 8.48 110.74 57.88
C TYR A 234 9.02 110.50 59.29
#